data_AF-A0A2V6LQ95-F1
#
_entry.id   AF-A0A2V6LQ95-F1
#
_cell.length_a   1.000
_cell.length_b   1.000
_cell.length_c   1.000
_cell.angle_alpha   90.00
_cell.angle_beta   90.00
_cell.angle_gamma   90.00
#
_symmetry.space_group_name_H-M   'P 1'
#
loop_
_entity.id
_entity.type
_entity.pdbx_description
1 polymer ?
#
loop_
_entity_poly.entity_id
_entity_poly.type
_entity_poly.pdbx_seq_one_letter_code
_entity_poly.pdbx_strand_id
1 'polypeptide(L)'
;MEKLMIKNVLNKFGFARIALVASVGFPFIVASNAFAQRAAAPPPPPPGAAAPAPAAEVERVIVTGSNIPTAEEVGPNPVFNLNRDLINKSGQGTTTEQLLKTQPVMSASSVPVQNNGTSQAGPAGSASVSLRGFDPGATLVLLDGRRVAPFPGSANSGFAFVDLTAIPVPAIQSVEILKDGASTTYGADAVAGVVNLKLYKDYRGAQVTIGYGDTLDKDAAEYYGDILFGVGDDKTSITGDIFYYKHHDMFNHDRGNSLTPFFLSSNSSPYNLQVSVAVAAAAGAPATPTTNGLEFITPPTGTNGLAPASTYIPGPISSRTGNSGRPRGFGGVLPGFDFNLFSSSFPKQERWGGYGAFEHKICDDQLRMYGDFYYVDAKTHDELAPVATGSFQTPGSPTLFIPPNHPFAVDANGVAITPPNTPTAAEVGLPFGAFNPFNPFQQIISGGTRARFADFGN
;
A
#
# COMPACT_ATOMS: atom_id res chain seq x y z
N MET A 1 -50.70 18.48 -41.06
CA MET A 1 -50.34 17.21 -41.73
C MET A 1 -49.59 16.39 -40.69
N GLU A 2 -50.11 15.19 -40.42
CA GLU A 2 -49.50 13.98 -39.80
C GLU A 2 -48.42 14.14 -38.69
N LYS A 3 -48.42 13.44 -37.56
CA LYS A 3 -49.19 12.28 -37.07
C LYS A 3 -48.97 12.15 -35.55
N LEU A 4 -50.00 11.71 -34.82
CA LEU A 4 -49.93 11.20 -33.43
C LEU A 4 -49.33 9.78 -33.38
N MET A 5 -48.75 9.40 -32.22
CA MET A 5 -48.90 8.11 -31.48
C MET A 5 -47.87 8.06 -30.32
N ILE A 6 -48.24 8.30 -29.06
CA ILE A 6 -48.73 7.37 -28.01
C ILE A 6 -47.82 6.14 -27.75
N LYS A 7 -47.13 6.12 -26.61
CA LYS A 7 -47.20 5.04 -25.60
C LYS A 7 -46.54 5.39 -24.25
N ASN A 8 -47.42 5.79 -23.33
CA ASN A 8 -47.49 5.55 -21.90
C ASN A 8 -46.50 4.54 -21.21
N VAL A 9 -46.07 4.91 -19.99
CA VAL A 9 -46.15 4.16 -18.70
C VAL A 9 -44.85 3.90 -17.91
N LEU A 10 -44.89 4.38 -16.65
CA LEU A 10 -44.16 4.03 -15.41
C LEU A 10 -42.64 4.30 -15.30
N ASN A 11 -42.27 5.28 -14.46
CA ASN A 11 -41.82 4.92 -13.10
C ASN A 11 -41.82 6.13 -12.15
N LYS A 12 -42.57 5.96 -11.06
CA LYS A 12 -42.47 6.73 -9.81
C LYS A 12 -41.16 6.38 -9.10
N PHE A 13 -40.80 7.25 -8.16
CA PHE A 13 -39.78 7.15 -7.10
C PHE A 13 -38.43 7.82 -7.41
N GLY A 14 -38.14 8.89 -6.66
CA GLY A 14 -36.77 9.42 -6.58
C GLY A 14 -36.56 10.84 -6.08
N PHE A 15 -37.57 11.58 -5.59
CA PHE A 15 -37.35 12.89 -4.96
C PHE A 15 -37.89 12.90 -3.52
N ALA A 16 -37.07 12.45 -2.58
CA ALA A 16 -37.22 12.70 -1.15
C ALA A 16 -35.90 12.41 -0.42
N ARG A 17 -35.00 13.39 -0.35
CA ARG A 17 -33.93 13.46 0.66
C ARG A 17 -33.74 14.91 1.06
N ILE A 18 -34.48 15.33 2.07
CA ILE A 18 -34.17 16.32 3.11
C ILE A 18 -35.40 16.32 4.04
N ALA A 19 -35.15 16.43 5.35
CA ALA A 19 -36.10 16.52 6.46
C ALA A 19 -36.55 15.20 7.12
N LEU A 20 -35.71 14.70 8.03
CA LEU A 20 -36.20 14.16 9.31
C LEU A 20 -35.17 14.37 10.42
N VAL A 21 -34.96 15.65 10.77
CA VAL A 21 -34.34 16.05 12.04
C VAL A 21 -35.32 17.03 12.69
N ALA A 22 -36.11 16.54 13.64
CA ALA A 22 -36.79 17.27 14.72
C ALA A 22 -38.04 16.48 15.14
N SER A 23 -37.91 15.67 16.20
CA SER A 23 -38.93 15.49 17.25
C SER A 23 -38.70 14.21 18.04
N VAL A 24 -37.90 14.27 19.12
CA VAL A 24 -38.20 13.47 20.32
C VAL A 24 -37.94 14.37 21.51
N GLY A 25 -39.03 14.71 22.19
CA GLY A 25 -39.06 15.59 23.35
C GLY A 25 -38.45 14.94 24.58
N PHE A 26 -37.75 15.78 25.32
CA PHE A 26 -37.44 15.65 26.74
C PHE A 26 -38.72 15.37 27.55
N PRO A 27 -38.63 14.51 28.59
CA PRO A 27 -38.93 15.06 29.90
C PRO A 27 -37.90 14.70 30.97
N PHE A 28 -37.65 15.71 31.80
CA PHE A 28 -37.02 15.69 33.11
C PHE A 28 -37.50 14.53 34.00
N ILE A 29 -36.56 13.83 34.64
CA ILE A 29 -36.81 13.16 35.92
C ILE A 29 -35.79 13.68 36.93
N VAL A 30 -36.31 14.33 37.97
CA VAL A 30 -35.63 14.80 39.17
C VAL A 30 -35.38 13.58 40.07
N ALA A 31 -34.12 13.25 40.36
CA ALA A 31 -33.77 12.29 41.40
C ALA A 31 -33.40 13.05 42.68
N SER A 32 -34.19 12.84 43.72
CA SER A 32 -34.04 13.37 45.07
C SER A 32 -32.85 12.73 45.81
N ASN A 33 -32.01 13.55 46.43
CA ASN A 33 -30.97 13.12 47.36
C ASN A 33 -31.57 12.45 48.60
N ALA A 34 -31.14 11.22 48.90
CA ALA A 34 -31.40 10.56 50.17
C ALA A 34 -30.25 10.82 51.15
N PHE A 35 -30.56 11.36 52.33
CA PHE A 35 -29.62 11.55 53.43
C PHE A 35 -29.29 10.20 54.09
N ALA A 36 -28.00 9.88 54.20
CA ALA A 36 -27.53 8.74 54.97
C ALA A 36 -27.69 8.99 56.48
N GLN A 37 -28.49 8.16 57.15
CA GLN A 37 -28.54 8.10 58.61
C GLN A 37 -27.26 7.43 59.15
N ARG A 38 -26.56 8.16 60.03
CA ARG A 38 -25.38 7.69 60.76
C ARG A 38 -25.80 6.62 61.78
N ALA A 39 -25.32 5.39 61.60
CA ALA A 39 -25.47 4.32 62.59
C ALA A 39 -24.70 4.66 63.88
N ALA A 40 -25.31 4.32 65.03
CA ALA A 40 -24.76 4.55 66.36
C ALA A 40 -23.54 3.63 66.64
N ALA A 41 -22.56 4.16 67.39
CA ALA A 41 -21.34 3.45 67.76
C ALA A 41 -21.60 2.36 68.82
N PRO A 42 -20.90 1.20 68.77
CA PRO A 42 -20.98 0.18 69.81
C PRO A 42 -20.22 0.60 71.09
N PRO A 43 -20.59 0.10 72.28
CA PRO A 43 -19.94 0.42 73.54
C PRO A 43 -18.55 -0.22 73.68
N PRO A 44 -17.66 0.35 74.51
CA PRO A 44 -16.27 -0.12 74.66
C PRO A 44 -16.19 -1.43 75.48
N PRO A 45 -15.21 -2.31 75.19
CA PRO A 45 -14.99 -3.55 75.92
C PRO A 45 -14.25 -3.35 77.27
N PRO A 46 -14.33 -4.31 78.21
CA PRO A 46 -13.74 -4.21 79.54
C PRO A 46 -12.20 -4.31 79.53
N PRO A 47 -11.50 -3.71 80.51
CA PRO A 47 -10.05 -3.69 80.56
C PRO A 47 -9.48 -4.99 81.11
N GLY A 48 -8.64 -5.67 80.32
CA GLY A 48 -7.83 -6.80 80.82
C GLY A 48 -7.74 -7.97 79.86
N ALA A 49 -6.99 -7.83 78.76
CA ALA A 49 -6.39 -8.95 78.05
C ALA A 49 -5.13 -8.46 77.32
N ALA A 50 -4.01 -9.11 77.59
CA ALA A 50 -2.67 -8.72 77.17
C ALA A 50 -2.48 -8.81 75.65
N ALA A 51 -1.77 -7.83 75.09
CA ALA A 51 -1.35 -7.78 73.70
C ALA A 51 -0.24 -8.82 73.40
N PRO A 52 -0.33 -9.59 72.30
CA PRO A 52 0.83 -10.25 71.71
C PRO A 52 1.63 -9.24 70.87
N ALA A 53 2.96 -9.39 70.89
CA ALA A 53 3.92 -8.56 70.16
C ALA A 53 3.61 -8.47 68.65
N PRO A 54 3.92 -7.33 67.98
CA PRO A 54 3.62 -7.16 66.57
C PRO A 54 4.50 -8.10 65.74
N ALA A 55 3.86 -9.05 65.06
CA ALA A 55 4.44 -9.65 63.87
C ALA A 55 4.57 -8.54 62.82
N ALA A 56 5.75 -8.39 62.23
CA ALA A 56 5.95 -7.51 61.10
C ALA A 56 5.19 -8.07 59.89
N GLU A 57 3.91 -7.72 59.77
CA GLU A 57 3.21 -7.80 58.50
C GLU A 57 3.86 -6.77 57.58
N VAL A 58 4.55 -7.26 56.54
CA VAL A 58 4.98 -6.42 55.44
C VAL A 58 3.71 -5.93 54.75
N GLU A 59 3.26 -4.74 55.12
CA GLU A 59 2.17 -4.06 54.42
C GLU A 59 2.63 -3.87 52.97
N ARG A 60 1.92 -4.52 52.03
CA ARG A 60 2.20 -4.38 50.60
C ARG A 60 1.91 -2.93 50.22
N VAL A 61 2.96 -2.12 50.10
CA VAL A 61 2.88 -0.76 49.58
C VAL A 61 2.56 -0.85 48.09
N ILE A 62 1.29 -0.65 47.74
CA ILE A 62 0.87 -0.47 46.34
C ILE A 62 1.24 0.96 45.95
N VAL A 63 2.36 1.11 45.26
CA VAL A 63 2.79 2.39 44.69
C VAL A 63 1.93 2.67 43.46
N THR A 64 0.82 3.40 43.65
CA THR A 64 0.04 3.95 42.55
C THR A 64 0.88 5.00 41.82
N GLY A 65 1.30 4.69 40.59
CA GLY A 65 2.19 5.53 39.78
C GLY A 65 3.56 4.94 39.46
N SER A 66 3.85 3.70 39.88
CA SER A 66 5.01 2.97 39.36
C SER A 66 4.80 2.63 37.89
N ASN A 67 5.72 3.07 37.01
CA ASN A 67 5.74 2.68 35.59
C ASN A 67 6.23 1.22 35.38
N ILE A 68 6.45 0.49 36.47
CA ILE A 68 6.81 -0.93 36.47
C ILE A 68 5.53 -1.73 36.74
N PRO A 69 5.01 -2.46 35.74
CA PRO A 69 3.82 -3.29 35.89
C PRO A 69 4.02 -4.33 36.99
N THR A 70 2.99 -4.60 37.79
CA THR A 70 3.07 -5.65 38.81
C THR A 70 3.00 -7.04 38.17
N ALA A 71 3.60 -8.06 38.80
CA ALA A 71 3.59 -9.44 38.27
C ALA A 71 2.17 -10.01 38.09
N GLU A 72 1.19 -9.48 38.83
CA GLU A 72 -0.23 -9.82 38.73
C GLU A 72 -0.91 -9.18 37.50
N GLU A 73 -0.42 -8.02 37.01
CA GLU A 73 -0.93 -7.34 35.81
C GLU A 73 -0.38 -7.93 34.50
N VAL A 74 0.85 -8.45 34.49
CA VAL A 74 1.51 -8.89 33.25
C VAL A 74 1.21 -10.36 32.92
N GLY A 75 0.89 -11.18 33.92
CA GLY A 75 0.82 -12.63 33.77
C GLY A 75 2.17 -13.24 33.30
N PRO A 76 2.25 -14.56 33.14
CA PRO A 76 3.47 -15.21 32.64
C PRO A 76 3.78 -14.86 31.18
N ASN A 77 2.75 -14.51 30.39
CA ASN A 77 2.88 -14.12 28.99
C ASN A 77 2.47 -12.65 28.82
N PRO A 78 3.39 -11.74 28.44
CA PRO A 78 3.07 -10.33 28.32
C PRO A 78 2.16 -10.07 27.11
N VAL A 79 0.85 -9.92 27.36
CA VAL A 79 -0.14 -9.49 26.38
C VAL A 79 -0.27 -7.98 26.42
N PHE A 80 -0.09 -7.32 25.28
CA PHE A 80 -0.39 -5.91 25.15
C PHE A 80 -1.78 -5.72 24.57
N ASN A 81 -2.65 -5.05 25.30
CA ASN A 81 -4.04 -4.85 24.92
C ASN A 81 -4.28 -3.37 24.56
N LEU A 82 -4.66 -3.13 23.31
CA LEU A 82 -5.17 -1.86 22.81
C LEU A 82 -6.69 -1.88 22.88
N ASN A 83 -7.23 -1.40 24.00
CA ASN A 83 -8.67 -1.21 24.18
C ASN A 83 -9.19 -0.04 23.34
N ARG A 84 -10.51 0.00 23.14
CA ARG A 84 -11.17 1.06 22.36
C ARG A 84 -10.82 2.48 22.81
N ASP A 85 -10.71 2.73 24.11
CA ASP A 85 -10.32 4.04 24.63
C ASP A 85 -8.92 4.47 24.18
N LEU A 86 -7.97 3.52 24.10
CA LEU A 86 -6.62 3.79 23.62
C LEU A 86 -6.60 3.98 22.09
N ILE A 87 -7.41 3.20 21.37
CA ILE A 87 -7.59 3.36 19.91
C ILE A 87 -8.17 4.75 19.60
N ASN A 88 -9.17 5.20 20.35
CA ASN A 88 -9.75 6.53 20.16
C ASN A 88 -8.78 7.66 20.56
N LYS A 89 -8.01 7.47 21.63
CA LYS A 89 -7.03 8.46 22.13
C LYS A 89 -5.73 8.49 21.33
N SER A 90 -5.42 7.46 20.56
CA SER A 90 -4.17 7.40 19.79
C SER A 90 -4.07 8.58 18.81
N GLY A 91 -5.22 9.14 18.39
CA GLY A 91 -5.30 10.12 17.31
C GLY A 91 -4.75 9.59 15.99
N GLN A 92 -4.47 8.28 15.93
CA GLN A 92 -3.73 7.60 14.88
C GLN A 92 -4.53 6.40 14.40
N GLY A 93 -4.65 6.26 13.08
CA GLY A 93 -5.20 5.08 12.44
C GLY A 93 -6.59 5.28 11.88
N THR A 94 -6.68 6.00 10.74
CA THR A 94 -7.82 5.86 9.82
C THR A 94 -7.97 4.38 9.40
N THR A 95 -6.84 3.66 9.35
CA THR A 95 -6.78 2.25 8.98
C THR A 95 -6.02 1.39 10.01
N THR A 96 -6.25 0.07 9.96
CA THR A 96 -5.71 -0.87 10.96
C THR A 96 -4.20 -0.96 10.87
N GLU A 97 -3.64 -0.91 9.66
CA GLU A 97 -2.21 -0.89 9.45
C GLU A 97 -1.54 0.36 10.01
N GLN A 98 -2.18 1.53 9.93
CA GLN A 98 -1.67 2.76 10.54
C GLN A 98 -1.70 2.65 12.07
N LEU A 99 -2.82 2.19 12.64
CA LEU A 99 -2.96 1.98 14.09
C LEU A 99 -1.90 1.02 14.64
N LEU A 100 -1.62 -0.07 13.92
CA LEU A 100 -0.63 -1.05 14.36
C LEU A 100 0.79 -0.55 14.13
N LYS A 101 1.11 0.10 13.00
CA LYS A 101 2.47 0.58 12.70
C LYS A 101 3.06 1.49 13.78
N THR A 102 2.22 2.17 14.56
CA THR A 102 2.64 3.13 15.59
C THR A 102 2.93 2.48 16.94
N GLN A 103 2.71 1.16 17.07
CA GLN A 103 2.90 0.46 18.33
C GLN A 103 4.38 0.07 18.53
N PRO A 104 4.95 0.24 19.74
CA PRO A 104 6.39 -0.01 19.98
C PRO A 104 6.87 -1.44 19.71
N VAL A 105 5.96 -2.42 19.69
CA VAL A 105 6.28 -3.85 19.49
C VAL A 105 6.39 -4.21 18.00
N MET A 106 5.93 -3.29 17.14
CA MET A 106 5.79 -3.52 15.71
C MET A 106 7.10 -3.21 15.01
N SER A 107 7.32 -3.91 13.90
CA SER A 107 8.59 -3.91 13.18
C SER A 107 8.51 -3.09 11.91
N ALA A 108 9.65 -2.58 11.49
CA ALA A 108 9.81 -1.95 10.18
C ALA A 108 9.63 -2.95 9.01
N SER A 109 9.76 -4.27 9.24
CA SER A 109 9.58 -5.34 8.23
C SER A 109 8.13 -5.61 7.79
N SER A 110 7.19 -4.71 8.09
CA SER A 110 5.81 -4.82 7.61
C SER A 110 5.72 -4.52 6.11
N VAL A 111 4.78 -5.18 5.40
CA VAL A 111 4.43 -4.82 4.02
C VAL A 111 3.86 -3.39 4.05
N PRO A 112 4.53 -2.40 3.44
CA PRO A 112 4.02 -1.05 3.45
C PRO A 112 2.90 -0.93 2.41
N VAL A 113 1.86 -0.16 2.76
CA VAL A 113 0.89 0.33 1.78
C VAL A 113 1.51 1.33 0.78
N GLN A 114 2.76 1.73 1.00
CA GLN A 114 3.50 2.71 0.21
C GLN A 114 4.32 2.07 -0.89
N ASN A 115 4.52 2.80 -1.98
CA ASN A 115 5.39 2.38 -3.09
C ASN A 115 6.89 2.59 -2.79
N ASN A 116 7.27 2.58 -1.51
CA ASN A 116 8.68 2.61 -1.06
C ASN A 116 9.18 1.20 -0.71
N GLY A 117 8.42 0.16 -1.07
CA GLY A 117 8.84 -1.22 -0.93
C GLY A 117 9.92 -1.56 -1.96
N THR A 118 10.97 -2.29 -1.54
CA THR A 118 11.82 -2.97 -2.54
C THR A 118 10.99 -4.00 -3.28
N SER A 119 11.46 -4.51 -4.43
CA SER A 119 10.78 -5.59 -5.19
C SER A 119 10.48 -6.87 -4.38
N GLN A 120 10.96 -6.95 -3.14
CA GLN A 120 10.70 -8.04 -2.20
C GLN A 120 9.59 -7.72 -1.18
N ALA A 121 9.15 -6.47 -1.02
CA ALA A 121 8.28 -6.04 0.08
C ALA A 121 6.83 -6.57 -0.01
N GLY A 122 6.40 -7.09 -1.15
CA GLY A 122 5.05 -7.59 -1.38
C GLY A 122 4.19 -6.67 -2.26
N PRO A 123 2.92 -7.03 -2.51
CA PRO A 123 2.03 -6.28 -3.39
C PRO A 123 1.76 -4.87 -2.85
N ALA A 124 1.94 -3.85 -3.70
CA ALA A 124 1.69 -2.47 -3.34
C ALA A 124 0.24 -2.26 -2.87
N GLY A 125 0.06 -1.42 -1.84
CA GLY A 125 -1.22 -1.12 -1.21
C GLY A 125 -1.88 -2.27 -0.45
N SER A 126 -1.15 -3.36 -0.18
CA SER A 126 -1.48 -4.32 0.89
C SER A 126 -0.69 -3.99 2.15
N ALA A 127 -1.14 -4.49 3.30
CA ALA A 127 -0.49 -4.23 4.57
C ALA A 127 -0.37 -5.49 5.43
N SER A 128 0.76 -5.68 6.08
CA SER A 128 0.96 -6.79 7.00
C SER A 128 1.43 -6.32 8.38
N VAL A 129 1.36 -7.21 9.36
CA VAL A 129 1.94 -7.00 10.68
C VAL A 129 3.18 -7.88 10.86
N SER A 130 4.20 -7.29 11.47
CA SER A 130 5.46 -7.93 11.83
C SER A 130 5.86 -7.52 13.24
N LEU A 131 6.18 -8.49 14.10
CA LEU A 131 6.61 -8.23 15.48
C LEU A 131 8.14 -8.43 15.65
N ARG A 132 8.77 -7.58 16.46
CA ARG A 132 10.17 -7.73 16.94
C ARG A 132 11.26 -7.93 15.88
N GLY A 133 11.10 -7.35 14.69
CA GLY A 133 12.06 -7.43 13.59
C GLY A 133 11.93 -8.67 12.71
N PHE A 134 10.93 -9.54 12.95
CA PHE A 134 10.67 -10.70 12.11
C PHE A 134 9.85 -10.36 10.86
N ASP A 135 9.87 -11.27 9.89
CA ASP A 135 9.01 -11.18 8.71
C ASP A 135 7.53 -11.43 9.03
N PRO A 136 6.61 -10.96 8.17
CA PRO A 136 5.17 -11.12 8.38
C PRO A 136 4.73 -12.59 8.56
N GLY A 137 5.42 -13.53 7.91
CA GLY A 137 5.13 -14.97 8.03
C GLY A 137 5.43 -15.57 9.42
N ALA A 138 6.17 -14.86 10.27
CA ALA A 138 6.45 -15.27 11.65
C ALA A 138 5.46 -14.68 12.67
N THR A 139 4.51 -13.86 12.23
CA THR A 139 3.47 -13.28 13.10
C THR A 139 2.09 -13.82 12.71
N LEU A 140 1.40 -14.44 13.65
CA LEU A 140 0.05 -14.93 13.41
C LEU A 140 -0.99 -13.81 13.61
N VAL A 141 -1.85 -13.59 12.62
CA VAL A 141 -3.01 -12.69 12.74
C VAL A 141 -4.28 -13.50 12.94
N LEU A 142 -5.06 -13.12 13.96
CA LEU A 142 -6.34 -13.72 14.28
C LEU A 142 -7.45 -12.66 14.23
N LEU A 143 -8.64 -13.09 13.82
CA LEU A 143 -9.88 -12.34 13.94
C LEU A 143 -10.77 -13.08 14.93
N ASP A 144 -11.10 -12.46 16.06
CA ASP A 144 -11.87 -13.08 17.14
C ASP A 144 -11.31 -14.44 17.60
N GLY A 145 -9.98 -14.58 17.62
CA GLY A 145 -9.29 -15.82 17.96
C GLY A 145 -9.27 -16.89 16.86
N ARG A 146 -9.79 -16.60 15.66
CA ARG A 146 -9.81 -17.51 14.51
C ARG A 146 -8.80 -17.08 13.46
N ARG A 147 -8.21 -18.07 12.78
CA ARG A 147 -7.31 -17.84 11.65
C ARG A 147 -8.10 -17.29 10.47
N VAL A 148 -7.58 -16.24 9.85
CA VAL A 148 -8.09 -15.66 8.62
C VAL A 148 -7.28 -16.15 7.42
N ALA A 149 -7.92 -16.17 6.25
CA ALA A 149 -7.25 -16.61 5.04
C ALA A 149 -6.09 -15.66 4.71
N PRO A 150 -4.92 -16.19 4.31
CA PRO A 150 -3.81 -15.35 3.88
C PRO A 150 -4.18 -14.65 2.57
N PHE A 151 -3.57 -13.48 2.36
CA PHE A 151 -3.65 -12.74 1.11
C PHE A 151 -3.14 -13.62 -0.05
N PRO A 152 -3.77 -13.62 -1.25
CA PRO A 152 -3.36 -14.41 -2.40
C PRO A 152 -2.13 -13.80 -3.12
N GLY A 153 -1.10 -13.48 -2.34
CA GLY A 153 0.17 -12.90 -2.75
C GLY A 153 1.24 -13.20 -1.69
N SER A 154 2.45 -12.71 -1.92
CA SER A 154 3.57 -12.98 -1.02
C SER A 154 4.33 -11.71 -0.70
N ALA A 155 4.79 -11.64 0.55
CA ALA A 155 5.69 -10.60 1.05
C ALA A 155 7.08 -11.17 1.35
N ASN A 156 8.08 -10.30 1.40
CA ASN A 156 9.47 -10.56 1.78
C ASN A 156 10.03 -11.87 1.18
N SER A 157 9.87 -12.03 -0.13
CA SER A 157 10.46 -13.16 -0.88
C SER A 157 9.89 -14.54 -0.53
N GLY A 158 8.59 -14.66 -0.28
CA GLY A 158 7.89 -15.95 -0.25
C GLY A 158 6.91 -16.16 0.91
N PHE A 159 6.84 -15.23 1.86
CA PHE A 159 5.98 -15.39 3.03
C PHE A 159 4.52 -15.06 2.73
N ALA A 160 3.63 -15.93 3.21
CA ALA A 160 2.20 -15.63 3.30
C ALA A 160 1.95 -14.65 4.45
N PHE A 161 0.95 -13.79 4.30
CA PHE A 161 0.55 -12.82 5.32
C PHE A 161 -0.96 -12.57 5.25
N VAL A 162 -1.51 -11.96 6.30
CA VAL A 162 -2.89 -11.49 6.34
C VAL A 162 -2.89 -10.00 6.02
N ASP A 163 -3.70 -9.60 5.05
CA ASP A 163 -3.80 -8.21 4.64
C ASP A 163 -4.67 -7.40 5.61
N LEU A 164 -4.04 -6.52 6.38
CA LEU A 164 -4.72 -5.66 7.35
C LEU A 164 -5.63 -4.63 6.69
N THR A 165 -5.41 -4.31 5.42
CA THR A 165 -6.27 -3.37 4.68
C THR A 165 -7.71 -3.87 4.56
N ALA A 166 -7.87 -5.19 4.65
CA ALA A 166 -9.14 -5.87 4.64
C ALA A 166 -9.80 -5.90 6.03
N ILE A 167 -9.34 -5.18 7.05
CA ILE A 167 -9.96 -5.12 8.39
C ILE A 167 -10.08 -3.65 8.82
N PRO A 168 -11.29 -3.06 8.91
CA PRO A 168 -11.48 -1.66 9.26
C PRO A 168 -11.36 -1.44 10.78
N VAL A 169 -10.68 -0.35 11.19
CA VAL A 169 -10.58 0.06 12.61
C VAL A 169 -11.95 0.29 13.28
N PRO A 170 -12.97 0.83 12.60
CA PRO A 170 -14.31 0.97 13.16
C PRO A 170 -14.93 -0.31 13.72
N ALA A 171 -14.72 -1.45 13.04
CA ALA A 171 -15.23 -2.74 13.50
C ALA A 171 -14.46 -3.31 14.70
N ILE A 172 -13.24 -2.79 14.99
CA ILE A 172 -12.35 -3.30 16.05
C ILE A 172 -12.73 -2.70 17.42
N GLN A 173 -13.06 -3.59 18.35
CA GLN A 173 -13.25 -3.28 19.77
C GLN A 173 -11.92 -3.21 20.51
N SER A 174 -11.03 -4.18 20.28
CA SER A 174 -9.70 -4.22 20.89
C SER A 174 -8.69 -4.99 20.05
N VAL A 175 -7.40 -4.73 20.28
CA VAL A 175 -6.30 -5.52 19.71
C VAL A 175 -5.45 -6.11 20.81
N GLU A 176 -5.33 -7.43 20.82
CA GLU A 176 -4.48 -8.17 21.74
C GLU A 176 -3.21 -8.61 21.02
N ILE A 177 -2.05 -8.21 21.53
CA ILE A 177 -0.74 -8.58 20.99
C ILE A 177 -0.02 -9.45 22.02
N LEU A 178 0.02 -10.76 21.75
CA LEU A 178 0.88 -11.69 22.47
C LEU A 178 2.30 -11.56 21.92
N LYS A 179 3.21 -11.08 22.76
CA LYS A 179 4.59 -10.80 22.35
C LYS A 179 5.50 -12.02 22.43
N ASP A 180 5.00 -13.16 22.93
CA ASP A 180 5.79 -14.38 23.07
C ASP A 180 5.50 -15.37 21.94
N GLY A 181 6.48 -16.22 21.64
CA GLY A 181 6.33 -17.29 20.65
C GLY A 181 5.26 -18.27 21.12
N ALA A 182 4.24 -18.49 20.31
CA ALA A 182 3.06 -19.27 20.67
C ALA A 182 2.81 -20.44 19.71
N SER A 183 3.87 -20.94 19.06
CA SER A 183 3.75 -21.98 18.04
C SER A 183 3.20 -23.31 18.55
N THR A 184 3.38 -23.62 19.84
CA THR A 184 2.81 -24.80 20.49
C THR A 184 1.29 -24.73 20.64
N THR A 185 0.74 -23.52 20.79
CA THR A 185 -0.71 -23.30 21.01
C THR A 185 -1.42 -22.95 19.72
N TYR A 186 -0.82 -22.10 18.89
CA TYR A 186 -1.47 -21.53 17.71
C TYR A 186 -0.90 -22.03 16.37
N GLY A 187 0.20 -22.80 16.37
CA GLY A 187 0.81 -23.39 15.18
C GLY A 187 2.04 -22.63 14.65
N ALA A 188 2.68 -23.19 13.62
CA ALA A 188 4.01 -22.79 13.16
C ALA A 188 4.20 -21.30 12.82
N ASP A 189 3.14 -20.58 12.44
CA ASP A 189 3.23 -19.15 12.07
C ASP A 189 3.42 -18.21 13.27
N ALA A 190 3.18 -18.68 14.50
CA ALA A 190 3.24 -17.86 15.73
C ALA A 190 4.63 -17.83 16.38
N VAL A 191 5.70 -17.64 15.60
CA VAL A 191 7.09 -17.63 16.11
C VAL A 191 7.43 -16.32 16.83
N ALA A 192 7.11 -15.19 16.21
CA ALA A 192 7.35 -13.85 16.75
C ALA A 192 6.24 -13.39 17.70
N GLY A 193 5.04 -13.97 17.57
CA GLY A 193 3.89 -13.68 18.41
C GLY A 193 2.55 -13.84 17.70
N VAL A 194 1.50 -13.33 18.34
CA VAL A 194 0.12 -13.37 17.84
C VAL A 194 -0.50 -11.98 17.98
N VAL A 195 -1.16 -11.52 16.91
CA VAL A 195 -2.00 -10.31 16.92
C VAL A 195 -3.44 -10.73 16.70
N ASN A 196 -4.29 -10.50 17.69
CA ASN A 196 -5.68 -10.87 17.67
C ASN A 196 -6.55 -9.60 17.65
N LEU A 197 -7.25 -9.41 16.53
CA LEU A 197 -8.16 -8.31 16.30
C LEU A 197 -9.55 -8.76 16.78
N LYS A 198 -10.07 -8.12 17.83
CA LYS A 198 -11.39 -8.40 18.38
C LYS A 198 -12.40 -7.45 17.76
N LEU A 199 -13.38 -7.99 17.04
CA LEU A 199 -14.47 -7.20 16.49
C LEU A 199 -15.60 -7.03 17.50
N TYR A 200 -16.39 -5.97 17.34
CA TYR A 200 -17.56 -5.75 18.19
C TYR A 200 -18.60 -6.88 18.05
N LYS A 201 -18.92 -7.57 19.15
CA LYS A 201 -19.98 -8.60 19.19
C LYS A 201 -21.28 -8.10 19.83
N ASP A 202 -21.17 -7.19 20.78
CA ASP A 202 -22.24 -6.74 21.66
C ASP A 202 -22.38 -5.23 21.74
N TYR A 203 -22.20 -4.54 20.61
CA TYR A 203 -22.42 -3.11 20.55
C TYR A 203 -23.90 -2.77 20.81
N ARG A 204 -24.14 -1.66 21.49
CA ARG A 204 -25.48 -1.16 21.81
C ARG A 204 -25.56 0.32 21.45
N GLY A 205 -26.40 0.64 20.49
CA GLY A 205 -26.58 1.99 19.97
C GLY A 205 -26.12 2.13 18.53
N ALA A 206 -25.84 3.36 18.13
CA ALA A 206 -25.34 3.68 16.80
C ALA A 206 -24.26 4.77 16.91
N GLN A 207 -23.18 4.59 16.16
CA GLN A 207 -22.10 5.55 16.00
C GLN A 207 -21.89 5.76 14.50
N VAL A 208 -21.73 7.03 14.13
CA VAL A 208 -21.35 7.43 12.78
C VAL A 208 -20.03 8.17 12.89
N THR A 209 -19.05 7.73 12.12
CA THR A 209 -17.77 8.41 11.98
C THR A 209 -17.64 8.92 10.56
N ILE A 210 -17.16 10.14 10.40
CA ILE A 210 -16.81 10.71 9.11
C ILE A 210 -15.52 11.49 9.32
N GLY A 211 -14.57 11.34 8.41
CA GLY A 211 -13.35 12.10 8.43
C GLY A 211 -12.84 12.43 7.05
N TYR A 212 -12.05 13.49 7.02
CA TYR A 212 -11.34 13.98 5.86
C TYR A 212 -9.97 14.44 6.31
N GLY A 213 -8.94 14.01 5.59
CA GLY A 213 -7.57 14.44 5.75
C GLY A 213 -6.98 14.79 4.39
N ASP A 214 -6.02 15.68 4.36
CA ASP A 214 -5.30 16.01 3.13
C ASP A 214 -3.88 16.42 3.48
N THR A 215 -3.01 16.47 2.49
CA THR A 215 -1.70 17.08 2.69
C THR A 215 -1.81 18.62 2.60
N LEU A 216 -0.70 19.32 2.79
CA LEU A 216 -0.68 20.77 2.53
C LEU A 216 -0.74 21.09 1.02
N ASP A 217 -0.45 20.09 0.19
CA ASP A 217 -0.65 20.11 -1.26
C ASP A 217 -2.00 19.44 -1.61
N LYS A 218 -2.44 19.54 -2.87
CA LYS A 218 -3.78 19.05 -3.29
C LYS A 218 -3.78 17.57 -3.70
N ASP A 219 -3.01 16.75 -3.00
CA ASP A 219 -2.77 15.34 -3.31
C ASP A 219 -2.92 14.45 -2.05
N ALA A 220 -3.04 13.13 -2.22
CA ALA A 220 -3.21 12.19 -1.10
C ALA A 220 -4.42 12.46 -0.15
N ALA A 221 -5.43 13.21 -0.59
CA ALA A 221 -6.68 13.36 0.14
C ALA A 221 -7.26 12.01 0.62
N GLU A 222 -7.58 11.94 1.89
CA GLU A 222 -8.14 10.79 2.59
C GLU A 222 -9.59 11.09 2.98
N TYR A 223 -10.51 10.20 2.62
CA TYR A 223 -11.92 10.25 2.99
C TYR A 223 -12.29 8.94 3.64
N TYR A 224 -12.89 9.00 4.81
CA TYR A 224 -13.35 7.80 5.49
C TYR A 224 -14.66 8.04 6.22
N GLY A 225 -15.43 6.98 6.36
CA GLY A 225 -16.60 6.99 7.19
C GLY A 225 -17.13 5.61 7.46
N ASP A 226 -17.80 5.47 8.59
CA ASP A 226 -18.39 4.23 9.04
C ASP A 226 -19.69 4.47 9.79
N ILE A 227 -20.49 3.41 9.84
CA ILE A 227 -21.69 3.31 10.66
C ILE A 227 -21.61 2.00 11.44
N LEU A 228 -21.25 2.11 12.72
CA LEU A 228 -21.33 1.03 13.69
C LEU A 228 -22.69 1.06 14.37
N PHE A 229 -23.41 -0.05 14.36
CA PHE A 229 -24.71 -0.16 15.00
C PHE A 229 -24.87 -1.49 15.70
N GLY A 230 -25.67 -1.50 16.76
CA GLY A 230 -25.96 -2.73 17.46
C GLY A 230 -27.19 -2.62 18.34
N VAL A 231 -27.94 -3.73 18.38
CA VAL A 231 -29.17 -3.87 19.14
C VAL A 231 -29.17 -5.21 19.84
N GLY A 232 -29.77 -5.26 21.02
CA GLY A 232 -29.87 -6.50 21.77
C GLY A 232 -30.12 -6.30 23.24
N ASP A 233 -30.29 -7.42 23.93
CA ASP A 233 -30.47 -7.56 25.36
C ASP A 233 -29.42 -8.54 25.91
N ASP A 234 -29.68 -9.15 27.07
CA ASP A 234 -28.79 -10.13 27.70
C ASP A 234 -28.75 -11.48 26.97
N LYS A 235 -29.77 -11.77 26.15
CA LYS A 235 -29.94 -13.04 25.44
C LYS A 235 -29.56 -12.93 23.97
N THR A 236 -29.85 -11.80 23.33
CA THR A 236 -29.64 -11.60 21.90
C THR A 236 -28.75 -10.39 21.69
N SER A 237 -27.76 -10.54 20.82
CA SER A 237 -26.94 -9.44 20.34
C SER A 237 -26.88 -9.48 18.84
N ILE A 238 -27.09 -8.33 18.20
CA ILE A 238 -26.82 -8.13 16.78
C ILE A 238 -25.98 -6.87 16.68
N THR A 239 -24.81 -6.99 16.08
CA THR A 239 -23.89 -5.88 15.83
C THR A 239 -23.53 -5.85 14.36
N GLY A 240 -23.40 -4.67 13.77
CA GLY A 240 -22.92 -4.51 12.40
C GLY A 240 -22.14 -3.23 12.21
N ASP A 241 -21.25 -3.26 11.23
CA ASP A 241 -20.45 -2.14 10.78
C ASP A 241 -20.49 -2.07 9.25
N ILE A 242 -20.60 -0.88 8.70
CA ILE A 242 -20.44 -0.62 7.27
C ILE A 242 -19.47 0.53 7.13
N PHE A 243 -18.43 0.35 6.33
CA PHE A 243 -17.36 1.33 6.20
C PHE A 243 -17.04 1.65 4.74
N TYR A 244 -16.50 2.85 4.56
CA TYR A 244 -15.93 3.35 3.31
C TYR A 244 -14.62 4.07 3.61
N TYR A 245 -13.60 3.80 2.82
CA TYR A 245 -12.30 4.43 2.89
C TYR A 245 -11.78 4.69 1.48
N LYS A 246 -11.27 5.90 1.25
CA LYS A 246 -10.66 6.29 0.00
C LYS A 246 -9.45 7.17 0.28
N HIS A 247 -8.34 6.83 -0.36
CA HIS A 247 -7.11 7.60 -0.31
C HIS A 247 -6.68 7.90 -1.74
N HIS A 248 -6.44 9.17 -2.06
CA HIS A 248 -5.92 9.57 -3.35
C HIS A 248 -4.45 9.16 -3.51
N ASP A 249 -4.02 9.04 -4.75
CA ASP A 249 -2.60 8.88 -5.06
C ASP A 249 -1.80 10.12 -4.66
N MET A 250 -0.51 9.91 -4.47
CA MET A 250 0.50 10.96 -4.37
C MET A 250 1.68 10.52 -5.19
N PHE A 251 2.03 11.27 -6.22
CA PHE A 251 3.18 10.97 -7.06
C PHE A 251 4.46 11.51 -6.45
N ASN A 252 5.58 10.87 -6.75
CA ASN A 252 6.88 11.36 -6.29
C ASN A 252 7.15 12.78 -6.84
N HIS A 253 6.65 13.14 -8.03
CA HIS A 253 6.83 14.47 -8.60
C HIS A 253 6.05 15.59 -7.89
N ASP A 254 5.08 15.24 -7.04
CA ASP A 254 4.32 16.21 -6.25
C ASP A 254 5.13 16.70 -5.05
N ARG A 255 6.31 16.12 -4.82
CA ARG A 255 7.18 16.45 -3.70
C ARG A 255 8.45 17.10 -4.19
N GLY A 256 8.66 18.38 -3.83
CA GLY A 256 9.80 19.17 -4.29
C GLY A 256 11.17 18.55 -3.97
N ASN A 257 11.29 17.84 -2.83
CA ASN A 257 12.50 17.11 -2.46
C ASN A 257 12.76 15.86 -3.33
N SER A 258 11.74 15.33 -3.99
CA SER A 258 11.83 14.17 -4.88
C SER A 258 12.11 14.54 -6.34
N LEU A 259 11.87 15.80 -6.76
CA LEU A 259 12.13 16.27 -8.13
C LEU A 259 13.62 16.33 -8.51
N THR A 260 14.51 16.38 -7.52
CA THR A 260 15.96 16.38 -7.74
C THR A 260 16.60 15.23 -6.97
N PRO A 261 16.49 13.98 -7.46
CA PRO A 261 17.10 12.85 -6.78
C PRO A 261 18.62 13.00 -6.75
N PHE A 262 19.25 12.65 -5.62
CA PHE A 262 20.72 12.66 -5.47
C PHE A 262 21.45 11.79 -6.50
N PHE A 263 20.76 10.78 -7.02
CA PHE A 263 21.24 9.91 -8.07
C PHE A 263 20.07 9.57 -8.98
N LEU A 264 20.28 9.73 -10.29
CA LEU A 264 19.36 9.20 -11.28
C LEU A 264 19.60 7.69 -11.40
N SER A 265 18.55 6.91 -11.62
CA SER A 265 18.69 5.46 -11.70
C SER A 265 19.42 5.05 -12.97
N SER A 266 20.54 4.34 -12.79
CA SER A 266 21.28 3.65 -13.85
C SER A 266 20.66 2.30 -14.23
N ASN A 267 19.64 1.84 -13.50
CA ASN A 267 19.02 0.53 -13.71
C ASN A 267 17.94 0.58 -14.80
N SER A 268 17.39 1.76 -15.12
CA SER A 268 16.42 1.92 -16.22
C SER A 268 16.65 3.14 -17.10
N SER A 269 17.90 3.60 -17.11
CA SER A 269 18.48 4.48 -18.11
C SER A 269 19.99 4.18 -18.14
N PRO A 270 20.65 4.27 -19.29
CA PRO A 270 20.17 4.97 -20.48
C PRO A 270 19.69 4.05 -21.59
N TYR A 271 18.72 4.57 -22.33
CA TYR A 271 18.87 4.92 -23.75
C TYR A 271 20.29 4.76 -24.28
N ASN A 272 20.69 3.52 -24.48
CA ASN A 272 21.88 3.23 -25.24
C ASN A 272 21.33 2.79 -26.58
N LEU A 273 21.13 3.74 -27.48
CA LEU A 273 20.73 3.42 -28.84
C LEU A 273 21.98 2.89 -29.52
N GLN A 274 21.92 1.66 -29.99
CA GLN A 274 22.94 1.15 -30.88
C GLN A 274 22.62 1.64 -32.28
N VAL A 275 23.51 2.46 -32.82
CA VAL A 275 23.35 3.15 -34.09
C VAL A 275 24.58 2.94 -34.96
N SER A 276 24.46 3.10 -36.27
CA SER A 276 25.64 3.19 -37.10
C SER A 276 26.34 4.54 -36.95
N VAL A 277 27.68 4.51 -36.94
CA VAL A 277 28.53 5.71 -36.83
C VAL A 277 28.25 6.69 -37.97
N ALA A 278 27.97 6.16 -39.17
CA ALA A 278 27.63 6.96 -40.34
C ALA A 278 26.28 7.67 -40.19
N VAL A 279 25.26 6.99 -39.64
CA VAL A 279 23.94 7.59 -39.41
C VAL A 279 24.00 8.62 -38.29
N ALA A 280 24.73 8.35 -37.22
CA ALA A 280 24.95 9.30 -36.14
C ALA A 280 25.60 10.58 -36.65
N ALA A 281 26.70 10.46 -37.40
CA ALA A 281 27.39 11.60 -37.99
C ALA A 281 26.50 12.38 -38.98
N ALA A 282 25.75 11.69 -39.84
CA ALA A 282 24.85 12.32 -40.80
C ALA A 282 23.68 13.07 -40.12
N ALA A 283 23.23 12.59 -38.96
CA ALA A 283 22.21 13.24 -38.14
C ALA A 283 22.76 14.41 -37.29
N GLY A 284 24.06 14.71 -37.43
CA GLY A 284 24.74 15.77 -36.68
C GLY A 284 25.12 15.39 -35.25
N ALA A 285 24.94 14.12 -34.86
CA ALA A 285 25.38 13.62 -33.56
C ALA A 285 26.91 13.47 -33.56
N PRO A 286 27.59 13.75 -32.43
CA PRO A 286 28.99 13.38 -32.27
C PRO A 286 29.14 11.87 -32.41
N ALA A 287 29.97 11.44 -33.36
CA ALA A 287 30.18 10.04 -33.68
C ALA A 287 31.61 9.62 -33.33
N THR A 288 31.77 8.44 -32.72
CA THR A 288 33.06 7.86 -32.37
C THR A 288 33.53 6.89 -33.45
N PRO A 289 34.81 6.95 -33.88
CA PRO A 289 35.33 5.97 -34.82
C PRO A 289 35.41 4.60 -34.14
N THR A 290 34.66 3.62 -34.65
CA THR A 290 34.64 2.23 -34.14
C THR A 290 34.99 1.23 -35.23
N THR A 291 35.51 0.07 -34.83
CA THR A 291 35.94 -0.98 -35.77
C THR A 291 34.76 -1.65 -36.48
N ASN A 292 33.59 -1.72 -35.83
CA ASN A 292 32.40 -2.40 -36.35
C ASN A 292 31.41 -1.42 -37.02
N GLY A 293 31.74 -0.12 -37.09
CA GLY A 293 30.87 0.92 -37.65
C GLY A 293 29.54 1.11 -36.91
N LEU A 294 29.42 0.58 -35.70
CA LEU A 294 28.33 0.75 -34.75
C LEU A 294 28.84 1.47 -33.50
N GLU A 295 27.98 2.25 -32.85
CA GLU A 295 28.27 2.88 -31.57
C GLU A 295 27.03 2.96 -30.69
N PHE A 296 27.23 3.11 -29.38
CA PHE A 296 26.15 3.43 -28.46
C PHE A 296 26.11 4.93 -28.24
N ILE A 297 24.92 5.50 -28.36
CA ILE A 297 24.65 6.91 -28.07
C ILE A 297 23.49 7.05 -27.08
N THR A 298 23.44 8.18 -26.39
CA THR A 298 22.40 8.49 -25.41
C THR A 298 21.99 9.96 -25.54
N PRO A 299 20.71 10.32 -25.32
CA PRO A 299 20.34 11.73 -25.26
C PRO A 299 20.96 12.39 -24.01
N PRO A 300 21.07 13.72 -23.97
CA PRO A 300 21.58 14.43 -22.79
C PRO A 300 20.85 14.04 -21.50
N THR A 301 21.57 14.05 -20.37
CA THR A 301 20.98 13.78 -19.06
C THR A 301 19.78 14.70 -18.80
N GLY A 302 18.66 14.13 -18.34
CA GLY A 302 17.43 14.88 -18.05
C GLY A 302 16.58 15.21 -19.28
N THR A 303 16.93 14.69 -20.46
CA THR A 303 16.06 14.75 -21.64
C THR A 303 15.36 13.41 -21.89
N ASN A 304 14.24 13.45 -22.59
CA ASN A 304 13.56 12.25 -23.08
C ASN A 304 14.15 11.82 -24.44
N GLY A 305 13.67 10.71 -25.00
CA GLY A 305 14.07 10.19 -26.31
C GLY A 305 13.78 11.10 -27.49
N LEU A 306 13.18 12.29 -27.26
CA LEU A 306 12.81 13.29 -28.25
C LEU A 306 13.89 14.36 -28.46
N ALA A 307 15.02 14.26 -27.79
CA ALA A 307 16.14 15.16 -28.02
C ALA A 307 16.55 15.13 -29.51
N PRO A 308 16.94 16.26 -30.14
CA PRO A 308 17.45 16.24 -31.50
C PRO A 308 18.68 15.34 -31.60
N ALA A 309 18.84 14.59 -32.69
CA ALA A 309 19.97 13.69 -32.90
C ALA A 309 21.34 14.35 -32.63
N SER A 310 21.49 15.62 -33.02
CA SER A 310 22.71 16.40 -32.81
C SER A 310 23.11 16.64 -31.36
N THR A 311 22.20 16.44 -30.42
CA THR A 311 22.45 16.60 -28.97
C THR A 311 22.85 15.30 -28.29
N TYR A 312 22.76 14.15 -28.98
CA TYR A 312 23.15 12.87 -28.41
C TYR A 312 24.64 12.83 -28.08
N ILE A 313 24.99 12.01 -27.11
CA ILE A 313 26.35 11.87 -26.60
C ILE A 313 26.81 10.43 -26.85
N PRO A 314 27.99 10.23 -27.49
CA PRO A 314 28.51 8.90 -27.77
C PRO A 314 29.16 8.25 -26.55
N GLY A 315 29.25 6.93 -26.60
CA GLY A 315 29.93 6.09 -25.64
C GLY A 315 31.45 6.26 -25.61
N PRO A 316 32.12 6.05 -24.46
CA PRO A 316 33.57 6.00 -24.42
C PRO A 316 34.09 4.80 -25.22
N ILE A 317 35.17 4.96 -25.97
CA ILE A 317 35.78 3.85 -26.72
C ILE A 317 36.34 2.82 -25.73
N SER A 318 35.89 1.57 -25.81
CA SER A 318 36.45 0.49 -24.99
C SER A 318 37.70 -0.08 -25.67
N SER A 319 38.84 -0.03 -24.97
CA SER A 319 40.14 -0.47 -25.51
C SER A 319 40.24 -1.97 -25.81
N ARG A 320 39.29 -2.78 -25.33
CA ARG A 320 39.33 -4.25 -25.44
C ARG A 320 38.68 -4.80 -26.72
N THR A 321 37.76 -4.07 -27.35
CA THR A 321 37.02 -4.55 -28.54
C THR A 321 36.97 -3.55 -29.69
N GLY A 322 37.56 -2.35 -29.54
CA GLY A 322 37.45 -1.28 -30.55
C GLY A 322 36.00 -0.79 -30.75
N ASN A 323 35.09 -1.13 -29.84
CA ASN A 323 33.69 -0.74 -29.85
C ASN A 323 33.42 0.27 -28.72
N SER A 324 32.51 1.20 -28.97
CA SER A 324 32.06 2.16 -27.96
C SER A 324 31.35 1.41 -26.83
N GLY A 325 31.78 1.65 -25.59
CA GLY A 325 31.07 1.23 -24.40
C GLY A 325 29.78 2.04 -24.23
N ARG A 326 29.02 1.76 -23.17
CA ARG A 326 27.80 2.54 -22.91
C ARG A 326 28.14 3.99 -22.56
N PRO A 327 27.48 4.98 -23.19
CA PRO A 327 27.51 6.38 -22.81
C PRO A 327 27.51 6.61 -21.31
N ARG A 328 28.38 7.53 -20.89
CA ARG A 328 28.48 8.04 -19.54
C ARG A 328 28.28 9.55 -19.61
N GLY A 329 27.43 10.08 -18.74
CA GLY A 329 27.27 11.51 -18.56
C GLY A 329 28.51 12.13 -17.89
N PHE A 330 28.41 13.42 -17.62
CA PHE A 330 29.46 14.19 -16.95
C PHE A 330 29.87 13.51 -15.62
N GLY A 331 31.18 13.41 -15.36
CA GLY A 331 31.72 12.75 -14.16
C GLY A 331 31.74 11.22 -14.20
N GLY A 332 31.44 10.58 -15.34
CA GLY A 332 31.53 9.12 -15.50
C GLY A 332 30.31 8.34 -14.99
N VAL A 333 29.26 9.03 -14.58
CA VAL A 333 27.98 8.46 -14.16
C VAL A 333 27.18 8.01 -15.39
N LEU A 334 26.45 6.89 -15.33
CA LEU A 334 25.54 6.53 -16.42
C LEU A 334 24.43 7.59 -16.52
N PRO A 335 24.06 8.07 -17.73
CA PRO A 335 22.88 8.91 -17.89
C PRO A 335 21.68 8.20 -17.27
N GLY A 336 21.09 8.82 -16.26
CA GLY A 336 20.07 8.17 -15.45
C GLY A 336 18.67 8.65 -15.83
N PHE A 337 17.67 7.88 -15.43
CA PHE A 337 16.27 8.27 -15.56
C PHE A 337 15.75 8.64 -14.19
N ASP A 338 14.95 9.70 -14.18
CA ASP A 338 14.24 10.12 -13.00
C ASP A 338 12.92 9.33 -12.87
N PHE A 339 12.93 8.33 -12.00
CA PHE A 339 11.74 7.55 -11.65
C PHE A 339 10.69 8.38 -10.92
N ASN A 340 11.13 9.44 -10.23
CA ASN A 340 10.23 10.24 -9.41
C ASN A 340 9.23 11.02 -10.25
N LEU A 341 9.51 11.22 -11.55
CA LEU A 341 8.58 11.84 -12.48
C LEU A 341 7.33 11.01 -12.79
N PHE A 342 7.36 9.69 -12.54
CA PHE A 342 6.32 8.76 -12.99
C PHE A 342 5.82 7.82 -11.89
N SER A 343 6.64 7.51 -10.89
CA SER A 343 6.23 6.60 -9.83
C SER A 343 5.30 7.29 -8.83
N SER A 344 4.22 6.61 -8.46
CA SER A 344 3.46 6.89 -7.25
C SER A 344 4.35 6.69 -6.02
N SER A 345 4.16 7.52 -5.00
CA SER A 345 4.73 7.34 -3.66
C SER A 345 3.73 6.63 -2.76
N PHE A 346 2.49 7.14 -2.78
CA PHE A 346 1.32 6.53 -2.14
C PHE A 346 0.36 6.08 -3.27
N PRO A 347 0.00 4.80 -3.35
CA PRO A 347 -0.96 4.35 -4.34
C PRO A 347 -2.38 4.82 -3.98
N LYS A 348 -3.20 5.02 -5.00
CA LYS A 348 -4.62 5.30 -4.82
C LYS A 348 -5.32 4.05 -4.29
N GLN A 349 -6.14 4.22 -3.26
CA GLN A 349 -6.83 3.12 -2.60
C GLN A 349 -8.31 3.43 -2.42
N GLU A 350 -9.15 2.44 -2.63
CA GLU A 350 -10.57 2.47 -2.33
C GLU A 350 -10.96 1.16 -1.68
N ARG A 351 -11.57 1.25 -0.49
CA ARG A 351 -11.96 0.10 0.31
C ARG A 351 -13.36 0.34 0.84
N TRP A 352 -14.21 -0.67 0.75
CA TRP A 352 -15.53 -0.62 1.35
C TRP A 352 -15.97 -2.03 1.71
N GLY A 353 -16.87 -2.12 2.67
CA GLY A 353 -17.29 -3.41 3.16
C GLY A 353 -18.21 -3.30 4.34
N GLY A 354 -18.45 -4.45 4.95
CA GLY A 354 -19.22 -4.52 6.16
C GLY A 354 -18.98 -5.79 6.93
N TYR A 355 -19.29 -5.69 8.21
CA TYR A 355 -19.24 -6.74 9.19
C TYR A 355 -20.60 -6.88 9.85
N GLY A 356 -21.00 -8.11 10.16
CA GLY A 356 -22.20 -8.39 10.94
C GLY A 356 -21.98 -9.58 11.86
N ALA A 357 -22.35 -9.41 13.13
CA ALA A 357 -22.33 -10.44 14.15
C ALA A 357 -23.73 -10.64 14.69
N PHE A 358 -24.11 -11.89 14.95
CA PHE A 358 -25.24 -12.18 15.81
C PHE A 358 -24.87 -13.24 16.85
N GLU A 359 -25.43 -13.10 18.04
CA GLU A 359 -25.41 -14.11 19.09
C GLU A 359 -26.80 -14.20 19.72
N HIS A 360 -27.26 -15.42 20.00
CA HIS A 360 -28.50 -15.68 20.71
C HIS A 360 -28.32 -16.84 21.69
N LYS A 361 -28.62 -16.60 22.96
CA LYS A 361 -28.59 -17.56 24.07
C LYS A 361 -29.94 -18.23 24.21
N ILE A 362 -29.93 -19.55 24.25
CA ILE A 362 -31.09 -20.44 24.39
C ILE A 362 -30.94 -21.21 25.71
N CYS A 363 -32.03 -21.38 26.45
CA CYS A 363 -32.08 -22.09 27.73
C CYS A 363 -31.06 -21.58 28.78
N ASP A 364 -31.16 -20.32 29.18
CA ASP A 364 -30.32 -19.71 30.23
C ASP A 364 -28.81 -19.95 30.00
N ASP A 365 -28.38 -19.74 28.75
CA ASP A 365 -26.99 -19.82 28.28
C ASP A 365 -26.41 -21.24 28.08
N GLN A 366 -27.24 -22.29 28.20
CA GLN A 366 -26.82 -23.67 27.93
C GLN A 366 -26.51 -23.91 26.44
N LEU A 367 -27.13 -23.14 25.55
CA LEU A 367 -26.90 -23.21 24.11
C LEU A 367 -26.73 -21.80 23.54
N ARG A 368 -25.65 -21.57 22.79
CA ARG A 368 -25.42 -20.31 22.07
C ARG A 368 -25.45 -20.55 20.57
N MET A 369 -26.32 -19.84 19.88
CA MET A 369 -26.28 -19.71 18.42
C MET A 369 -25.54 -18.42 18.08
N TYR A 370 -24.55 -18.48 17.19
CA TYR A 370 -23.80 -17.31 16.79
C TYR A 370 -23.41 -17.39 15.31
N GLY A 371 -23.12 -16.25 14.70
CA GLY A 371 -22.58 -16.19 13.37
C GLY A 371 -21.95 -14.83 13.06
N ASP A 372 -20.92 -14.87 12.22
CA ASP A 372 -20.15 -13.72 11.79
C ASP A 372 -20.12 -13.69 10.26
N PHE A 373 -20.44 -12.54 9.69
CA PHE A 373 -20.39 -12.29 8.25
C PHE A 373 -19.46 -11.12 7.99
N TYR A 374 -18.57 -11.29 7.04
CA TYR A 374 -17.57 -10.29 6.74
C TYR A 374 -17.32 -10.22 5.24
N TYR A 375 -17.35 -9.00 4.70
CA TYR A 375 -17.10 -8.74 3.30
C TYR A 375 -16.34 -7.42 3.12
N VAL A 376 -15.30 -7.45 2.29
CA VAL A 376 -14.53 -6.27 1.90
C VAL A 376 -14.17 -6.37 0.42
N ASP A 377 -14.34 -5.26 -0.29
CA ASP A 377 -13.75 -5.01 -1.60
C ASP A 377 -12.68 -3.93 -1.43
N ALA A 378 -11.43 -4.30 -1.69
CA ALA A 378 -10.28 -3.41 -1.61
C ALA A 378 -9.60 -3.34 -2.99
N LYS A 379 -9.50 -2.11 -3.51
CA LYS A 379 -8.88 -1.81 -4.80
C LYS A 379 -7.74 -0.84 -4.60
N THR A 380 -6.58 -1.23 -5.12
CA THR A 380 -5.37 -0.41 -5.12
C THR A 380 -4.93 -0.20 -6.56
N HIS A 381 -4.63 1.05 -6.91
CA HIS A 381 -3.93 1.39 -8.13
C HIS A 381 -2.55 1.92 -7.78
N ASP A 382 -1.52 1.20 -8.20
CA ASP A 382 -0.13 1.57 -8.03
C ASP A 382 0.52 1.77 -9.41
N GLU A 383 1.33 2.83 -9.53
CA GLU A 383 1.97 3.19 -10.78
C GLU A 383 3.47 3.30 -10.56
N LEU A 384 4.23 2.42 -11.23
CA LEU A 384 5.68 2.45 -11.24
C LEU A 384 6.16 3.09 -12.54
N ALA A 385 7.30 3.78 -12.46
CA ALA A 385 7.89 4.34 -13.67
C ALA A 385 8.20 3.24 -14.71
N PRO A 386 8.09 3.56 -16.01
CA PRO A 386 8.32 2.57 -17.06
C PRO A 386 9.75 2.01 -17.00
N VAL A 387 9.86 0.68 -16.98
CA VAL A 387 11.16 -0.01 -16.97
C VAL A 387 11.75 -0.07 -18.38
N ALA A 388 13.06 0.21 -18.50
CA ALA A 388 13.75 0.01 -19.76
C ALA A 388 13.72 -1.46 -20.18
N THR A 389 13.61 -1.70 -21.48
CA THR A 389 13.74 -3.05 -22.00
C THR A 389 15.14 -3.60 -21.69
N GLY A 390 15.25 -4.94 -21.74
CA GLY A 390 16.54 -5.56 -22.01
C GLY A 390 17.11 -5.15 -23.37
N SER A 391 18.20 -5.79 -23.80
CA SER A 391 18.69 -5.61 -25.17
C SER A 391 17.57 -5.96 -26.15
N PHE A 392 17.35 -5.10 -27.15
CA PHE A 392 16.31 -5.28 -28.17
C PHE A 392 16.44 -6.60 -28.94
N GLN A 393 17.66 -7.11 -29.08
CA GLN A 393 17.92 -8.45 -29.58
C GLN A 393 18.53 -9.32 -28.50
N THR A 394 17.82 -10.39 -28.15
CA THR A 394 18.30 -11.46 -27.27
C THR A 394 18.00 -12.80 -27.95
N PRO A 395 18.99 -13.72 -28.08
CA PRO A 395 18.75 -15.02 -28.69
C PRO A 395 17.58 -15.76 -28.02
N GLY A 396 16.64 -16.26 -28.82
CA GLY A 396 15.46 -16.99 -28.34
C GLY A 396 14.29 -16.11 -27.87
N SER A 397 14.41 -14.77 -27.95
CA SER A 397 13.32 -13.82 -27.66
C SER A 397 12.87 -13.07 -28.93
N PRO A 398 11.62 -12.58 -28.99
CA PRO A 398 11.20 -11.67 -30.05
C PRO A 398 12.15 -10.47 -30.15
N THR A 399 12.50 -10.08 -31.38
CA THR A 399 13.32 -8.89 -31.63
C THR A 399 12.47 -7.64 -31.48
N LEU A 400 12.93 -6.72 -30.64
CA LEU A 400 12.37 -5.38 -30.52
C LEU A 400 13.09 -4.44 -31.50
N PHE A 401 12.38 -3.46 -32.02
CA PHE A 401 12.95 -2.46 -32.92
C PHE A 401 12.18 -1.14 -32.83
N ILE A 402 12.87 -0.03 -33.13
CA ILE A 402 12.24 1.27 -33.40
C ILE A 402 12.36 1.52 -34.91
N PRO A 403 11.24 1.67 -35.65
CA PRO A 403 11.25 1.99 -37.07
C PRO A 403 11.98 3.29 -37.39
N PRO A 404 12.52 3.48 -38.60
CA PRO A 404 13.17 4.74 -39.00
C PRO A 404 12.17 5.90 -38.96
N ASN A 405 12.66 7.14 -38.90
CA ASN A 405 11.81 8.33 -38.84
C ASN A 405 11.03 8.64 -40.12
N HIS A 406 11.44 8.07 -41.24
CA HIS A 406 10.70 8.03 -42.48
C HIS A 406 10.86 6.65 -43.14
N PRO A 407 9.87 6.14 -43.90
CA PRO A 407 10.04 4.93 -44.67
C PRO A 407 11.28 5.01 -45.59
N PHE A 408 12.06 3.92 -45.63
CA PHE A 408 13.19 3.85 -46.54
C PHE A 408 12.73 3.85 -48.00
N ALA A 409 13.56 4.43 -48.88
CA ALA A 409 13.44 4.22 -50.31
C ALA A 409 13.62 2.73 -50.63
N VAL A 410 13.00 2.26 -51.71
CA VAL A 410 13.17 0.88 -52.19
C VAL A 410 13.94 0.86 -53.50
N ASP A 411 14.71 -0.20 -53.70
CA ASP A 411 15.34 -0.48 -54.98
C ASP A 411 14.33 -1.01 -56.02
N ALA A 412 14.81 -1.30 -57.24
CA ALA A 412 14.00 -1.82 -58.32
C ALA A 412 13.34 -3.18 -58.03
N ASN A 413 13.79 -3.89 -57.00
CA ASN A 413 13.26 -5.19 -56.57
C ASN A 413 12.34 -5.07 -55.34
N GLY A 414 12.04 -3.84 -54.89
CA GLY A 414 11.18 -3.58 -53.73
C GLY A 414 11.88 -3.78 -52.38
N VAL A 415 13.21 -3.87 -52.36
CA VAL A 415 14.00 -4.03 -51.13
C VAL A 415 14.35 -2.66 -50.56
N ALA A 416 14.14 -2.47 -49.25
CA ALA A 416 14.47 -1.23 -48.56
C ALA A 416 15.98 -0.93 -48.63
N ILE A 417 16.32 0.26 -49.10
CA ILE A 417 17.69 0.78 -49.15
C ILE A 417 18.01 1.31 -47.75
N THR A 418 18.70 0.50 -46.94
CA THR A 418 19.08 0.85 -45.57
C THR A 418 20.50 1.45 -45.52
N PRO A 419 20.78 2.36 -44.58
CA PRO A 419 22.14 2.83 -44.34
C PRO A 419 23.07 1.68 -43.90
N PRO A 420 24.40 1.81 -44.05
CA PRO A 420 25.36 0.81 -43.57
C PRO A 420 25.15 0.45 -42.09
N ASN A 421 25.37 -0.82 -41.75
CA ASN A 421 25.20 -1.37 -40.40
C ASN A 421 23.80 -1.16 -39.78
N THR A 422 22.78 -0.96 -40.63
CA THR A 422 21.38 -0.95 -40.21
C THR A 422 20.78 -2.34 -40.42
N PRO A 423 20.08 -2.92 -39.43
CA PRO A 423 19.32 -4.14 -39.61
C PRO A 423 18.36 -4.04 -40.80
N THR A 424 18.17 -5.11 -41.54
CA THR A 424 17.19 -5.11 -42.63
C THR A 424 15.76 -5.20 -42.08
N ALA A 425 14.79 -4.68 -42.84
CA ALA A 425 13.38 -4.79 -42.47
C ALA A 425 12.95 -6.26 -42.26
N ALA A 426 13.48 -7.18 -43.06
CA ALA A 426 13.21 -8.61 -42.95
C ALA A 426 13.82 -9.22 -41.67
N GLU A 427 15.03 -8.81 -41.27
CA GLU A 427 15.72 -9.33 -40.07
C GLU A 427 14.95 -9.06 -38.78
N VAL A 428 14.30 -7.90 -38.68
CA VAL A 428 13.56 -7.51 -37.47
C VAL A 428 12.06 -7.74 -37.59
N GLY A 429 11.56 -8.13 -38.77
CA GLY A 429 10.12 -8.26 -39.03
C GLY A 429 9.39 -6.92 -39.13
N LEU A 430 10.05 -5.88 -39.62
CA LEU A 430 9.46 -4.55 -39.81
C LEU A 430 8.44 -4.57 -40.97
N PRO A 431 7.16 -4.17 -40.74
CA PRO A 431 6.18 -4.06 -41.81
C PRO A 431 6.58 -3.04 -42.88
N PHE A 432 6.12 -3.26 -44.12
CA PHE A 432 6.36 -2.33 -45.21
C PHE A 432 5.77 -0.94 -44.90
N GLY A 433 6.57 0.11 -45.05
CA GLY A 433 6.16 1.49 -44.78
C GLY A 433 6.09 1.87 -43.30
N ALA A 434 6.49 1.00 -42.38
CA ALA A 434 6.55 1.34 -40.96
C ALA A 434 7.63 2.41 -40.71
N PHE A 435 7.24 3.47 -39.99
CA PHE A 435 8.11 4.54 -39.56
C PHE A 435 7.68 5.02 -38.18
N ASN A 436 8.59 5.67 -37.46
CA ASN A 436 8.34 6.27 -36.16
C ASN A 436 8.86 7.71 -36.14
N PRO A 437 7.99 8.74 -36.13
CA PRO A 437 8.41 10.14 -36.19
C PRO A 437 9.24 10.59 -34.98
N PHE A 438 9.24 9.83 -33.89
CA PHE A 438 10.02 10.10 -32.69
C PHE A 438 11.40 9.43 -32.70
N ASN A 439 11.71 8.62 -33.71
CA ASN A 439 13.08 8.16 -33.92
C ASN A 439 13.93 9.37 -34.39
N PRO A 440 15.01 9.76 -33.70
CA PRO A 440 15.85 10.87 -34.17
C PRO A 440 16.74 10.48 -35.37
N PHE A 441 16.82 9.19 -35.70
CA PHE A 441 17.72 8.65 -36.72
C PHE A 441 16.96 8.03 -37.89
N GLN A 442 17.49 8.22 -39.10
CA GLN A 442 17.01 7.54 -40.31
C GLN A 442 17.56 6.11 -40.37
N GLN A 443 17.32 5.30 -39.33
CA GLN A 443 17.72 3.89 -39.27
C GLN A 443 16.74 3.07 -38.43
N ILE A 444 16.70 1.76 -38.68
CA ILE A 444 16.06 0.81 -37.77
C ILE A 444 16.97 0.65 -36.55
N ILE A 445 16.46 0.97 -35.36
CA ILE A 445 17.23 0.83 -34.12
C ILE A 445 16.86 -0.51 -33.47
N SER A 446 17.83 -1.41 -33.35
CA SER A 446 17.67 -2.70 -32.67
C SER A 446 18.98 -3.16 -31.99
N GLY A 447 19.24 -4.47 -31.92
CA GLY A 447 20.50 -5.00 -31.42
C GLY A 447 20.68 -4.86 -29.91
N GLY A 448 21.84 -4.34 -29.52
CA GLY A 448 22.19 -4.03 -28.14
C GLY A 448 21.42 -2.84 -27.55
N THR A 449 20.51 -2.24 -28.32
CA THR A 449 19.70 -1.10 -27.87
C THR A 449 18.93 -1.42 -26.60
N ARG A 450 18.88 -0.45 -25.68
CA ARG A 450 18.02 -0.48 -24.48
C ARG A 450 17.31 0.85 -24.37
N ALA A 451 15.98 0.81 -24.35
CA ALA A 451 15.12 1.98 -24.28
C ALA A 451 13.74 1.59 -23.74
N ARG A 452 12.86 2.55 -23.46
CA ARG A 452 11.44 2.27 -23.19
C ARG A 452 10.63 2.67 -24.40
N PHE A 453 9.56 1.94 -24.67
CA PHE A 453 8.74 2.24 -25.83
C PHE A 453 8.05 3.60 -25.73
N ALA A 454 7.55 3.97 -24.54
CA ALA A 454 6.94 5.28 -24.29
C ALA A 454 7.86 6.47 -24.62
N ASP A 455 9.18 6.26 -24.67
CA ASP A 455 10.15 7.29 -25.00
C ASP A 455 10.16 7.66 -26.49
N PHE A 456 9.62 6.78 -27.35
CA PHE A 456 9.59 6.91 -28.81
C PHE A 456 8.14 7.01 -29.30
N GLY A 457 7.24 7.56 -28.49
CA GLY A 457 5.81 7.65 -28.79
C GLY A 457 5.00 6.44 -28.34
N ASN A 458 3.67 6.58 -28.39
CA ASN A 458 2.70 5.54 -28.03
C ASN A 458 2.59 4.45 -29.11
#